data_AF-A0AAW7K4V6-F1
#
_entry.id   AF-A0AAW7K4V6-F1
#
_cell.length_a   1.000
_cell.length_b   1.000
_cell.length_c   1.000
_cell.angle_alpha   90.00
_cell.angle_beta   90.00
_cell.angle_gamma   90.00
#
_symmetry.space_group_name_H-M   'P 1'
#
loop_
_entity.id
_entity.type
_entity.pdbx_description
1 polymer ?
#
loop_
_entity_poly.entity_id
_entity_poly.type
_entity_poly.pdbx_seq_one_letter_code
_entity_poly.pdbx_strand_id
1 'polypeptide(L)'
;MTKESVAAGALVNLGLGEVIAAAADALKKSANLSDLTNKSTARSALELGTAATRDAGTGVGQLMPVGSFGIGGASVSVPTGFNLPAHIKNNPGLMFSGGAANEYTNSIASFGGEWFDVIIFNHGGDFLSMMALSQSGKIATGSYTNGVFSGWKATEDSGVFSFIGEPIYYPSASVPIGYIKCNGSAFDKSRYPRLAALYPTGASLDLRGEFLSPVNSMD
;
A
#
# COMPACT_ATOMS: atom_id res chain seq x y z
N MET A 1 -70.01 -26.56 -19.16
CA MET A 1 -68.56 -26.67 -18.94
C MET A 1 -68.09 -25.32 -18.39
N THR A 2 -67.57 -25.27 -17.17
CA THR A 2 -67.05 -24.03 -16.55
C THR A 2 -65.70 -23.67 -17.17
N LYS A 3 -65.31 -22.39 -17.17
CA LYS A 3 -64.00 -21.95 -17.70
C LYS A 3 -62.84 -22.76 -17.11
N GLU A 4 -62.93 -23.13 -15.83
CA GLU A 4 -61.94 -23.97 -15.13
C GLU A 4 -61.89 -25.40 -15.67
N SER A 5 -63.03 -26.01 -15.98
CA SER A 5 -63.07 -27.37 -16.56
C SER A 5 -62.53 -27.44 -17.99
N VAL A 6 -62.67 -26.36 -18.78
CA VAL A 6 -62.06 -26.26 -20.13
C VAL A 6 -60.55 -26.12 -20.02
N ALA A 7 -60.07 -25.26 -19.12
CA ALA A 7 -58.64 -25.05 -18.89
C ALA A 7 -57.95 -26.34 -18.41
N ALA A 8 -58.56 -27.05 -17.45
CA ALA A 8 -58.05 -28.33 -16.97
C ALA A 8 -57.98 -29.39 -18.09
N GLY A 9 -59.02 -29.48 -18.94
CA GLY A 9 -59.03 -30.40 -20.07
C GLY A 9 -57.97 -30.08 -21.12
N ALA A 10 -57.74 -28.79 -21.42
CA ALA A 10 -56.70 -28.37 -22.37
C ALA A 10 -55.28 -28.69 -21.87
N LEU A 11 -55.03 -28.52 -20.57
CA LEU A 11 -53.74 -28.84 -19.95
C LEU A 11 -53.40 -30.33 -20.04
N VAL A 12 -54.40 -31.20 -19.84
CA VAL A 12 -54.25 -32.64 -19.98
C VAL A 12 -54.04 -33.02 -21.44
N ASN A 13 -54.87 -32.51 -22.36
CA ASN A 13 -54.79 -32.86 -23.78
C ASN A 13 -53.50 -32.42 -24.45
N LEU A 14 -52.90 -31.33 -23.99
CA LEU A 14 -51.61 -30.85 -24.51
C LEU A 14 -50.42 -31.45 -23.76
N GLY A 15 -50.65 -32.27 -22.71
CA GLY A 15 -49.59 -32.84 -21.89
C GLY A 15 -48.84 -31.83 -21.01
N LEU A 16 -49.42 -30.64 -20.78
CA LEU A 16 -48.77 -29.57 -20.01
C LEU A 16 -48.90 -29.73 -18.49
N GLY A 17 -49.65 -30.71 -17.99
CA GLY A 17 -49.84 -30.92 -16.55
C GLY A 17 -48.53 -31.12 -15.78
N GLU A 18 -47.66 -32.00 -16.26
CA GLU A 18 -46.34 -32.26 -15.64
C GLU A 18 -45.35 -31.11 -15.85
N VAL A 19 -45.39 -30.48 -17.03
CA VAL A 19 -44.53 -29.34 -17.39
C VAL A 19 -44.78 -28.14 -16.45
N ILE A 20 -46.05 -27.87 -16.12
CA ILE A 20 -46.41 -26.77 -15.23
C ILE A 20 -45.99 -27.06 -13.79
N ALA A 21 -46.14 -28.30 -13.32
CA ALA A 21 -45.68 -28.71 -11.99
C ALA A 21 -44.14 -28.59 -11.87
N ALA A 22 -43.41 -29.07 -12.87
CA ALA A 22 -41.95 -28.96 -12.90
C ALA A 22 -41.47 -27.51 -12.98
N ALA A 23 -42.14 -26.66 -13.79
CA ALA A 23 -41.80 -25.24 -13.91
C ALA A 23 -42.08 -24.44 -12.63
N ALA A 24 -43.14 -24.78 -11.89
CA ALA A 24 -43.47 -24.13 -10.62
C ALA A 24 -42.42 -24.39 -9.53
N ASP A 25 -41.77 -25.56 -9.58
CA ASP A 25 -40.72 -25.91 -8.64
C ASP A 25 -39.32 -25.40 -9.06
N ALA A 26 -39.05 -25.28 -10.36
CA ALA A 26 -37.74 -24.89 -10.90
C ALA A 26 -37.37 -23.40 -10.74
N LEU A 27 -38.30 -22.51 -10.39
CA LEU A 27 -38.12 -21.04 -10.36
C LEU A 27 -38.37 -20.40 -8.99
N LYS A 28 -38.30 -21.17 -7.90
CA LYS A 28 -38.57 -20.64 -6.55
C LYS A 28 -37.49 -19.64 -6.13
N LYS A 29 -37.78 -18.34 -6.26
CA LYS A 29 -36.92 -17.24 -5.79
C LYS A 29 -36.48 -17.41 -4.33
N SER A 30 -37.35 -17.98 -3.49
CA SER A 30 -37.05 -18.24 -2.07
C SER A 30 -36.06 -19.38 -1.84
N ALA A 31 -35.87 -20.28 -2.80
CA ALA A 31 -34.90 -21.36 -2.70
C ALA A 31 -33.49 -20.87 -3.04
N ASN A 32 -33.34 -19.85 -3.91
CA ASN A 32 -32.03 -19.28 -4.30
C ASN A 32 -30.97 -20.36 -4.56
N LEU A 33 -31.33 -21.39 -5.34
CA LEU A 33 -30.49 -22.52 -5.70
C LEU A 33 -30.15 -23.49 -4.54
N SER A 34 -30.80 -23.38 -3.37
CA SER A 34 -30.64 -24.29 -2.23
C SER A 34 -31.10 -25.71 -2.54
N ASP A 35 -32.03 -25.82 -3.47
CA ASP A 35 -32.70 -27.03 -3.97
C ASP A 35 -31.93 -27.72 -5.10
N LEU A 36 -30.81 -27.15 -5.57
CA LEU A 36 -29.96 -27.80 -6.57
C LEU A 36 -29.35 -29.10 -6.02
N THR A 37 -29.77 -30.23 -6.59
CA THR A 37 -29.28 -31.56 -6.22
C THR A 37 -27.77 -31.72 -6.46
N ASN A 38 -27.24 -31.14 -7.55
CA ASN A 38 -25.81 -31.17 -7.87
C ASN A 38 -25.22 -29.75 -7.95
N LYS A 39 -24.86 -29.23 -6.79
CA LYS A 39 -24.20 -27.92 -6.66
C LYS A 39 -22.90 -27.83 -7.47
N SER A 40 -22.19 -28.94 -7.70
CA SER A 40 -20.95 -28.96 -8.48
C SER A 40 -21.19 -28.67 -9.96
N THR A 41 -22.14 -29.38 -10.58
CA THR A 41 -22.51 -29.13 -11.98
C THR A 41 -23.03 -27.72 -12.20
N ALA A 42 -23.81 -27.19 -11.26
CA ALA A 42 -24.31 -25.82 -11.34
C ALA A 42 -23.19 -24.78 -11.27
N ARG A 43 -22.19 -24.96 -10.40
CA ARG A 43 -20.99 -24.10 -10.38
C ARG A 43 -20.20 -24.17 -11.68
N SER A 44 -20.04 -25.39 -12.24
CA SER A 44 -19.37 -25.58 -13.53
C SER A 44 -20.11 -24.91 -14.69
N ALA A 45 -21.44 -25.00 -14.72
CA ALA A 45 -22.27 -24.37 -15.76
C ALA A 45 -22.22 -22.83 -15.72
N LEU A 46 -21.95 -22.24 -14.56
CA LEU A 46 -21.74 -20.80 -14.41
C LEU A 46 -20.28 -20.38 -14.66
N GLU A 47 -19.39 -21.32 -14.99
CA GLU A 47 -17.96 -21.08 -15.26
C GLU A 47 -17.20 -20.39 -14.11
N LEU A 48 -17.72 -20.47 -12.88
CA LEU A 48 -17.13 -19.81 -11.71
C LEU A 48 -15.85 -20.49 -11.21
N GLY A 49 -15.51 -21.67 -11.74
CA GLY A 49 -14.31 -22.42 -11.39
C GLY A 49 -14.19 -22.69 -9.88
N THR A 50 -12.98 -22.58 -9.34
CA THR A 50 -12.70 -22.78 -7.91
C THR A 50 -13.18 -21.63 -7.03
N ALA A 51 -13.48 -20.46 -7.60
CA ALA A 51 -13.95 -19.31 -6.83
C ALA A 51 -15.25 -19.62 -6.08
N ALA A 52 -16.16 -20.38 -6.70
CA ALA A 52 -17.47 -20.69 -6.13
C ALA A 52 -17.45 -21.65 -4.91
N THR A 53 -16.28 -22.12 -4.48
CA THR A 53 -16.12 -22.92 -3.24
C THR A 53 -15.20 -22.26 -2.22
N ARG A 54 -14.65 -21.08 -2.53
CA ARG A 54 -13.79 -20.34 -1.60
C ARG A 54 -14.63 -19.37 -0.80
N ASP A 55 -14.39 -19.33 0.50
CA ASP A 55 -15.02 -18.33 1.37
C ASP A 55 -14.59 -16.93 0.97
N ALA A 56 -15.46 -15.94 1.16
CA ALA A 56 -15.07 -14.53 1.09
C ALA A 56 -14.44 -14.11 2.42
N GLY A 57 -13.23 -13.56 2.39
CA GLY A 57 -12.49 -13.16 3.59
C GLY A 57 -11.06 -12.70 3.30
N THR A 58 -10.28 -12.49 4.34
CA THR A 58 -8.91 -11.93 4.25
C THR A 58 -7.81 -12.97 4.48
N GLY A 59 -8.17 -14.24 4.71
CA GLY A 59 -7.21 -15.33 4.89
C GLY A 59 -6.56 -15.76 3.58
N VAL A 60 -5.38 -16.40 3.68
CA VAL A 60 -4.66 -16.94 2.52
C VAL A 60 -5.55 -17.95 1.81
N GLY A 61 -5.88 -17.64 0.56
CA GLY A 61 -6.69 -18.52 -0.25
C GLY A 61 -8.20 -18.41 -0.02
N GLN A 62 -8.69 -17.25 0.40
CA GLN A 62 -10.10 -16.86 0.32
C GLN A 62 -10.33 -15.94 -0.89
N LEU A 63 -11.59 -15.79 -1.32
CA LEU A 63 -11.98 -14.70 -2.22
C LEU A 63 -11.97 -13.39 -1.44
N MET A 64 -11.48 -12.32 -2.04
CA MET A 64 -11.45 -11.03 -1.37
C MET A 64 -12.84 -10.36 -1.44
N PRO A 65 -13.39 -9.85 -0.33
CA PRO A 65 -14.63 -9.07 -0.35
C PRO A 65 -14.50 -7.81 -1.22
N VAL A 66 -15.61 -7.37 -1.83
CA VAL A 66 -15.66 -6.10 -2.60
C VAL A 66 -15.24 -4.94 -1.68
N GLY A 67 -14.23 -4.16 -2.08
CA GLY A 67 -13.70 -3.05 -1.28
C GLY A 67 -12.57 -3.42 -0.30
N SER A 68 -12.15 -4.69 -0.24
CA SER A 68 -11.05 -5.15 0.62
C SER A 68 -9.65 -4.80 0.09
N PHE A 69 -9.55 -4.24 -1.11
CA PHE A 69 -8.28 -3.72 -1.63
C PHE A 69 -8.26 -2.24 -1.32
N GLY A 70 -7.36 -1.82 -0.43
CA GLY A 70 -7.23 -0.44 0.05
C GLY A 70 -7.02 0.64 -1.01
N ILE A 71 -7.22 0.38 -2.30
CA ILE A 71 -7.45 1.42 -3.31
C ILE A 71 -8.97 1.69 -3.39
N GLY A 72 -9.42 2.71 -2.65
CA GLY A 72 -10.83 3.17 -2.66
C GLY A 72 -11.72 2.64 -1.51
N GLY A 73 -11.15 1.88 -0.57
CA GLY A 73 -11.78 1.40 0.66
C GLY A 73 -10.89 1.61 1.89
N ALA A 74 -11.28 1.09 3.07
CA ALA A 74 -10.47 1.20 4.28
C ALA A 74 -9.15 0.41 4.13
N SER A 75 -8.02 1.02 4.52
CA SER A 75 -6.71 0.36 4.57
C SER A 75 -6.60 -0.62 5.74
N VAL A 76 -5.64 -1.54 5.68
CA VAL A 76 -5.38 -2.49 6.78
C VAL A 76 -4.68 -1.75 7.92
N SER A 77 -5.32 -1.62 9.08
CA SER A 77 -4.72 -0.91 10.22
C SER A 77 -3.57 -1.71 10.82
N VAL A 78 -2.42 -1.05 10.99
CA VAL A 78 -1.29 -1.57 11.75
C VAL A 78 -1.48 -1.18 13.22
N PRO A 79 -1.58 -2.15 14.15
CA PRO A 79 -1.73 -1.84 15.57
C PRO A 79 -0.49 -1.12 16.13
N THR A 80 -0.70 -0.16 17.03
CA THR A 80 0.36 0.60 17.70
C THR A 80 1.30 -0.31 18.49
N GLY A 81 2.57 0.06 18.62
CA GLY A 81 3.61 -0.69 19.33
C GLY A 81 4.26 -1.81 18.50
N PHE A 82 3.72 -2.11 17.31
CA PHE A 82 4.30 -3.12 16.43
C PHE A 82 5.52 -2.61 15.67
N ASN A 83 6.34 -3.55 15.22
CA ASN A 83 7.34 -3.31 14.18
C ASN A 83 6.61 -3.12 12.85
N LEU A 84 6.58 -1.87 12.36
CA LEU A 84 5.80 -1.47 11.20
C LEU A 84 6.11 -2.29 9.93
N PRO A 85 7.37 -2.33 9.44
CA PRO A 85 7.69 -3.07 8.22
C PRO A 85 7.45 -4.58 8.41
N ALA A 86 7.77 -5.16 9.56
CA ALA A 86 7.58 -6.59 9.79
C ALA A 86 6.09 -6.99 9.82
N HIS A 87 5.24 -6.16 10.42
CA HIS A 87 3.79 -6.38 10.41
C HIS A 87 3.24 -6.37 8.97
N ILE A 88 3.64 -5.38 8.18
CA ILE A 88 3.22 -5.25 6.78
C ILE A 88 3.69 -6.45 5.95
N LYS A 89 4.94 -6.91 6.13
CA LYS A 89 5.47 -8.06 5.40
C LYS A 89 4.69 -9.35 5.68
N ASN A 90 4.29 -9.56 6.93
CA ASN A 90 3.69 -10.81 7.38
C ASN A 90 2.18 -10.87 7.17
N ASN A 91 1.54 -9.74 6.85
CA ASN A 91 0.11 -9.65 6.64
C ASN A 91 -0.19 -9.33 5.17
N PRO A 92 -1.11 -10.04 4.52
CA PRO A 92 -1.49 -9.72 3.14
C PRO A 92 -2.26 -8.39 3.09
N GLY A 93 -1.85 -7.49 2.20
CA GLY A 93 -2.55 -6.22 1.98
C GLY A 93 -1.87 -5.38 0.90
N LEU A 94 -2.66 -4.56 0.21
CA LEU A 94 -2.16 -3.59 -0.77
C LEU A 94 -1.85 -2.23 -0.11
N MET A 95 -2.68 -1.82 0.84
CA MET A 95 -2.51 -0.59 1.60
C MET A 95 -2.71 -0.82 3.09
N PHE A 96 -1.83 -0.23 3.88
CA PHE A 96 -1.84 -0.26 5.34
C PHE A 96 -1.95 1.15 5.89
N SER A 97 -2.66 1.35 7.00
CA SER A 97 -2.68 2.63 7.72
C SER A 97 -2.04 2.50 9.09
N GLY A 98 -1.40 3.57 9.52
CA GLY A 98 -0.98 3.74 10.89
C GLY A 98 -1.55 5.02 11.51
N GLY A 99 -1.66 5.00 12.84
CA GLY A 99 -1.80 6.19 13.66
C GLY A 99 -0.51 7.01 13.66
N ALA A 100 -0.18 7.64 14.79
CA ALA A 100 1.00 8.49 14.85
C ALA A 100 2.28 7.66 14.61
N ALA A 101 3.13 8.08 13.67
CA ALA A 101 4.30 7.29 13.25
C ALA A 101 5.26 6.95 14.42
N ASN A 102 5.34 7.80 15.44
CA ASN A 102 6.12 7.57 16.66
C ASN A 102 5.56 6.46 17.58
N GLU A 103 4.38 5.91 17.31
CA GLU A 103 3.78 4.79 18.06
C GLU A 103 4.32 3.42 17.60
N TYR A 104 5.13 3.38 16.55
CA TYR A 104 5.63 2.14 15.94
C TYR A 104 7.15 2.00 16.11
N THR A 105 7.66 0.76 16.09
CA THR A 105 9.10 0.48 16.00
C THR A 105 9.53 0.29 14.54
N ASN A 106 10.78 0.61 14.22
CA ASN A 106 11.24 0.74 12.82
C ASN A 106 10.30 1.62 11.98
N SER A 107 9.82 2.70 12.59
CA SER A 107 8.85 3.63 12.01
C SER A 107 9.50 4.70 11.16
N ILE A 108 8.66 5.50 10.49
CA ILE A 108 9.11 6.64 9.69
C ILE A 108 9.33 7.83 10.61
N ALA A 109 10.52 7.94 11.20
CA ALA A 109 10.82 8.97 12.21
C ALA A 109 10.51 10.41 11.76
N SER A 110 10.68 10.72 10.46
CA SER A 110 10.39 12.04 9.88
C SER A 110 8.90 12.41 9.85
N PHE A 111 8.00 11.44 9.99
CA PHE A 111 6.56 11.68 10.07
C PHE A 111 6.16 12.11 11.49
N GLY A 112 6.95 11.78 12.51
CA GLY A 112 6.70 12.22 13.89
C GLY A 112 5.35 11.73 14.41
N GLY A 113 4.48 12.67 14.79
CA GLY A 113 3.14 12.37 15.30
C GLY A 113 2.04 12.25 14.23
N GLU A 114 2.39 12.27 12.94
CA GLU A 114 1.42 12.23 11.85
C GLU A 114 0.91 10.82 11.60
N TRP A 115 -0.38 10.72 11.27
CA TRP A 115 -0.93 9.51 10.65
C TRP A 115 -0.39 9.32 9.25
N PHE A 116 -0.40 8.08 8.78
CA PHE A 116 0.16 7.73 7.49
C PHE A 116 -0.52 6.50 6.88
N ASP A 117 -0.40 6.41 5.56
CA ASP A 117 -0.72 5.21 4.79
C ASP A 117 0.54 4.65 4.15
N VAL A 118 0.58 3.34 3.87
CA VAL A 118 1.67 2.64 3.19
C VAL A 118 1.10 1.80 2.05
N ILE A 119 1.58 2.05 0.84
CA ILE A 119 1.26 1.29 -0.37
C ILE A 119 2.34 0.22 -0.59
N ILE A 120 1.91 -1.00 -0.94
CA ILE A 120 2.76 -2.18 -1.05
C ILE A 120 2.86 -2.68 -2.50
N PHE A 121 4.08 -2.90 -2.95
CA PHE A 121 4.40 -3.59 -4.19
C PHE A 121 5.08 -4.92 -3.82
N ASN A 122 4.30 -6.00 -3.84
CA ASN A 122 4.78 -7.33 -3.47
C ASN A 122 5.38 -8.04 -4.69
N HIS A 123 6.63 -8.50 -4.59
CA HIS A 123 7.33 -9.22 -5.66
C HIS A 123 7.36 -10.75 -5.43
N GLY A 124 6.75 -11.23 -4.34
CA GLY A 124 6.77 -12.63 -3.91
C GLY A 124 7.87 -12.93 -2.89
N GLY A 125 7.67 -13.98 -2.09
CA GLY A 125 8.64 -14.40 -1.06
C GLY A 125 8.94 -13.28 -0.07
N ASP A 126 10.23 -12.97 0.08
CA ASP A 126 10.73 -11.94 1.01
C ASP A 126 11.07 -10.60 0.33
N PHE A 127 10.44 -10.31 -0.81
CA PHE A 127 10.67 -9.09 -1.58
C PHE A 127 9.44 -8.18 -1.59
N LEU A 128 9.60 -6.99 -1.00
CA LEU A 128 8.56 -5.99 -0.89
C LEU A 128 9.14 -4.61 -1.18
N SER A 129 8.46 -3.81 -2.01
CA SER A 129 8.72 -2.37 -2.11
C SER A 129 7.56 -1.61 -1.49
N MET A 130 7.87 -0.54 -0.75
CA MET A 130 6.90 0.18 0.09
C MET A 130 7.01 1.68 -0.14
N MET A 131 5.87 2.36 -0.17
CA MET A 131 5.77 3.81 -0.19
C MET A 131 4.81 4.27 0.91
N ALA A 132 5.32 5.00 1.89
CA ALA A 132 4.54 5.62 2.95
C ALA A 132 4.23 7.08 2.61
N LEU A 133 3.02 7.52 2.93
CA LEU A 133 2.48 8.87 2.70
C LEU A 133 1.90 9.37 4.02
N SER A 134 2.34 10.53 4.51
CA SER A 134 1.83 11.11 5.76
C SER A 134 0.63 12.04 5.52
N GLN A 135 -0.07 12.39 6.61
CA GLN A 135 -1.12 13.41 6.63
C GLN A 135 -0.73 14.70 5.91
N SER A 136 0.51 15.16 6.09
CA SER A 136 0.99 16.42 5.51
C SER A 136 1.63 16.24 4.13
N GLY A 137 1.50 15.06 3.51
CA GLY A 137 2.07 14.76 2.20
C GLY A 137 3.56 14.43 2.20
N LYS A 138 4.17 14.10 3.36
CA LYS A 138 5.55 13.58 3.37
C LYS A 138 5.56 12.19 2.76
N ILE A 139 6.64 11.87 2.05
CA ILE A 139 6.83 10.56 1.45
C ILE A 139 8.03 9.88 2.10
N ALA A 140 7.93 8.58 2.32
CA ALA A 140 9.06 7.74 2.64
C ALA A 140 8.99 6.42 1.87
N THR A 141 10.13 5.91 1.44
CA THR A 141 10.21 4.60 0.79
C THR A 141 10.95 3.62 1.67
N GLY A 142 10.65 2.35 1.50
CA GLY A 142 11.30 1.26 2.20
C GLY A 142 11.17 -0.01 1.39
N SER A 143 11.98 -1.01 1.71
CA SER A 143 11.93 -2.30 1.04
C SER A 143 12.35 -3.44 1.95
N TYR A 144 11.79 -4.61 1.68
CA TYR A 144 12.34 -5.89 2.12
C TYR A 144 13.05 -6.56 0.96
N THR A 145 14.27 -7.01 1.24
CA THR A 145 15.06 -7.84 0.33
C THR A 145 15.62 -8.99 1.15
N ASN A 146 15.25 -10.24 0.84
CA ASN A 146 15.70 -11.43 1.58
C ASN A 146 15.50 -11.31 3.10
N GLY A 147 14.34 -10.78 3.51
CA GLY A 147 13.95 -10.67 4.92
C GLY A 147 14.61 -9.50 5.67
N VAL A 148 15.49 -8.74 5.00
CA VAL A 148 16.15 -7.57 5.57
C VAL A 148 15.39 -6.30 5.15
N PHE A 149 15.03 -5.47 6.13
CA PHE A 149 14.43 -4.17 5.89
C PHE A 149 15.51 -3.12 5.61
N SER A 150 15.34 -2.32 4.55
CA SER A 150 16.32 -1.30 4.15
C SER A 150 16.34 -0.04 5.04
N GLY A 151 15.40 0.06 5.98
CA GLY A 151 15.12 1.28 6.72
C GLY A 151 14.30 2.26 5.87
N TRP A 152 13.48 3.07 6.52
CA TRP A 152 12.72 4.11 5.82
C TRP A 152 13.65 5.21 5.29
N LYS A 153 13.51 5.54 4.01
CA LYS A 153 14.15 6.67 3.34
C LYS A 153 13.09 7.72 3.09
N ALA A 154 12.99 8.68 4.00
CA ALA A 154 12.12 9.82 3.79
C ALA A 154 12.64 10.66 2.62
N THR A 155 11.75 11.19 1.79
CA THR A 155 12.11 12.30 0.91
C THR A 155 12.36 13.49 1.83
N GLU A 156 13.63 13.84 2.04
CA GLU A 156 14.05 14.77 3.10
C GLU A 156 13.65 16.23 2.84
N ASP A 157 12.89 16.52 1.79
CA ASP A 157 12.45 17.88 1.51
C ASP A 157 11.18 17.92 0.66
N SER A 158 10.43 18.98 0.90
CA SER A 158 9.22 19.48 0.25
C SER A 158 9.29 19.72 -1.28
N GLY A 159 10.14 19.00 -2.01
CA GLY A 159 10.29 19.13 -3.46
C GLY A 159 11.55 19.88 -3.92
N VAL A 160 12.56 20.02 -3.07
CA VAL A 160 13.86 20.62 -3.46
C VAL A 160 14.97 19.61 -3.20
N PHE A 161 15.82 19.34 -4.19
CA PHE A 161 17.04 18.57 -4.00
C PHE A 161 17.86 19.22 -2.89
N SER A 162 17.99 18.53 -1.76
CA SER A 162 18.71 19.04 -0.59
C SER A 162 20.22 18.86 -0.78
N PHE A 163 20.89 19.85 -1.38
CA PHE A 163 22.34 19.91 -1.60
C PHE A 163 23.14 20.22 -0.31
N ILE A 164 22.73 19.68 0.84
CA ILE A 164 23.42 19.94 2.11
C ILE A 164 24.82 19.36 2.04
N GLY A 165 25.80 20.22 2.32
CA GLY A 165 27.22 19.87 2.31
C GLY A 165 27.88 19.95 0.93
N GLU A 166 27.13 20.24 -0.13
CA GLU A 166 27.71 20.47 -1.45
C GLU A 166 28.12 21.95 -1.61
N PRO A 167 29.35 22.24 -2.07
CA PRO A 167 29.73 23.60 -2.42
C PRO A 167 28.90 24.14 -3.59
N ILE A 168 28.29 25.30 -3.40
CA ILE A 168 27.53 26.01 -4.44
C ILE A 168 28.26 27.32 -4.75
N TYR A 169 28.58 27.52 -6.03
CA TYR A 169 29.12 28.80 -6.50
C TYR A 169 28.04 29.88 -6.40
N TYR A 170 28.33 30.93 -5.64
CA TYR A 170 27.40 32.04 -5.45
C TYR A 170 28.04 33.37 -5.87
N PRO A 171 27.38 34.19 -6.72
CA PRO A 171 28.00 35.37 -7.33
C PRO A 171 28.06 36.60 -6.42
N SER A 172 27.52 36.52 -5.19
CA SER A 172 27.50 37.62 -4.24
C SER A 172 28.34 37.32 -3.00
N ALA A 173 28.98 38.36 -2.45
CA ALA A 173 29.74 38.28 -1.21
C ALA A 173 28.85 38.10 0.03
N SER A 174 27.56 38.45 -0.08
CA SER A 174 26.57 38.26 0.97
C SER A 174 26.02 36.85 0.94
N VAL A 175 26.11 36.14 2.07
CA VAL A 175 25.64 34.75 2.18
C VAL A 175 24.11 34.74 2.30
N PRO A 176 23.39 34.02 1.42
CA PRO A 176 21.94 33.89 1.54
C PRO A 176 21.52 33.20 2.83
N ILE A 177 20.32 33.51 3.30
CA ILE A 177 19.73 32.83 4.47
C ILE A 177 19.64 31.33 4.16
N GLY A 178 20.07 30.51 5.12
CA GLY A 178 20.07 29.05 4.99
C GLY A 178 21.39 28.45 4.47
N TYR A 179 22.35 29.29 4.09
CA TYR A 179 23.66 28.84 3.60
C TYR A 179 24.79 29.22 4.56
N ILE A 180 25.91 28.50 4.48
CA ILE A 180 27.14 28.79 5.21
C ILE A 180 28.26 29.04 4.21
N LYS A 181 29.10 30.03 4.47
CA LYS A 181 30.25 30.36 3.61
C LYS A 181 31.30 29.25 3.69
N CYS A 182 31.80 28.78 2.55
CA CYS A 182 32.93 27.86 2.47
C CYS A 182 34.27 28.61 2.68
N ASN A 183 34.57 29.00 3.92
CA ASN A 183 35.79 29.73 4.28
C ASN A 183 36.54 29.12 5.48
N GLY A 184 36.31 27.85 5.80
CA GLY A 184 36.95 27.19 6.94
C GLY A 184 36.35 27.53 8.32
N SER A 185 35.29 28.36 8.38
CA SER A 185 34.74 28.80 9.67
C SER A 185 34.01 27.67 10.39
N ALA A 186 34.03 27.71 11.72
CA ALA A 186 33.21 26.83 12.55
C ALA A 186 31.71 27.14 12.35
N PHE A 187 30.88 26.10 12.47
CA PHE A 187 29.42 26.22 12.48
C PHE A 187 28.81 25.49 13.68
N ASP A 188 27.60 25.91 14.05
CA ASP A 188 26.85 25.30 15.14
C ASP A 188 26.27 23.94 14.70
N LYS A 189 26.84 22.86 15.24
CA LYS A 189 26.44 21.48 14.94
C LYS A 189 25.03 21.14 15.41
N SER A 190 24.55 21.80 16.47
CA SER A 190 23.19 21.61 16.98
C SER A 190 22.16 22.28 16.07
N ARG A 191 22.52 23.42 15.48
CA ARG A 191 21.69 24.13 14.50
C ARG A 191 21.70 23.48 13.12
N TYR A 192 22.82 22.87 12.71
CA TYR A 192 22.99 22.24 11.40
C TYR A 192 23.38 20.74 11.51
N PRO A 193 22.52 19.88 12.05
CA PRO A 193 22.85 18.48 12.34
C PRO A 193 23.18 17.66 11.08
N ARG A 194 22.51 17.93 9.95
CA ARG A 194 22.77 17.24 8.67
C ARG A 194 24.14 17.63 8.09
N LEU A 195 24.53 18.90 8.20
CA LEU A 195 25.87 19.35 7.80
C LEU A 195 26.95 18.81 8.75
N ALA A 196 26.66 18.72 10.05
CA ALA A 196 27.55 18.12 11.05
C ALA A 196 27.82 16.63 10.84
N ALA A 197 26.89 15.90 10.21
CA ALA A 197 27.10 14.52 9.81
C ALA A 197 28.14 14.38 8.68
N LEU A 198 28.17 15.35 7.74
CA LEU A 198 29.11 15.38 6.61
C LEU A 198 30.46 16.00 6.98
N TYR A 199 30.46 16.99 7.87
CA TYR A 199 31.65 17.66 8.39
C TYR A 199 31.72 17.53 9.92
N PRO A 200 32.15 16.37 10.46
CA PRO A 200 32.14 16.09 11.90
C PRO A 200 33.00 17.04 12.74
N THR A 201 34.01 17.66 12.12
CA THR A 201 34.87 18.68 12.74
C THR A 201 34.10 19.94 13.14
N GLY A 202 32.90 20.16 12.59
CA GLY A 202 32.12 21.36 12.83
C GLY A 202 32.67 22.60 12.11
N ALA A 203 33.52 22.42 11.09
CA ALA A 203 34.02 23.50 10.24
C ALA A 203 33.54 23.33 8.80
N SER A 204 33.17 24.44 8.14
CA SER A 204 32.89 24.45 6.71
C SER A 204 34.17 24.17 5.92
N LEU A 205 34.06 23.69 4.69
CA LEU A 205 35.19 23.62 3.76
C LEU A 205 35.79 25.03 3.54
N ASP A 206 37.10 25.15 3.33
CA ASP A 206 37.73 26.39 2.87
C ASP A 206 38.05 26.25 1.38
N LEU A 207 37.34 27.02 0.55
CA LEU A 207 37.47 26.96 -0.91
C LEU A 207 38.01 28.26 -1.52
N ARG A 208 38.51 29.18 -0.69
CA ARG A 208 38.99 30.48 -1.17
C ARG A 208 40.27 30.28 -1.97
N GLY A 209 40.21 30.58 -3.27
CA GLY A 209 41.36 30.43 -4.17
C GLY A 209 41.61 28.98 -4.62
N GLU A 210 40.70 28.06 -4.30
CA GLU A 210 40.80 26.65 -4.68
C GLU A 210 40.10 26.37 -6.01
N PHE A 211 40.62 25.40 -6.77
CA PHE A 211 39.95 24.83 -7.93
C PHE A 211 39.42 23.44 -7.57
N LEU A 212 38.15 23.17 -7.89
CA LEU A 212 37.58 21.84 -7.70
C LEU A 212 38.00 20.94 -8.87
N SER A 213 38.60 19.79 -8.53
CA SER A 213 38.89 18.71 -9.48
C SER A 213 37.97 17.53 -9.17
N PRO A 214 37.41 16.84 -10.18
CA PRO A 214 36.86 15.51 -9.99
C PRO A 214 37.93 14.62 -9.35
N VAL A 215 37.54 13.82 -8.36
CA VAL A 215 38.39 12.74 -7.88
C VAL A 215 38.26 11.57 -8.86
N ASN A 216 39.39 11.10 -9.41
CA ASN A 216 39.42 9.82 -10.12
C ASN A 216 39.37 8.70 -9.07
N SER A 217 38.18 8.24 -8.71
CA SER A 217 38.00 7.00 -7.98
C SER A 217 36.85 6.21 -8.61
N MET A 218 37.17 5.53 -9.71
CA MET A 218 36.46 4.32 -10.12
C MET A 218 37.38 3.15 -9.81
N ASP A 219 37.49 2.82 -8.53
CA ASP A 219 38.05 1.55 -8.03
C ASP A 219 36.97 0.84 -7.22
#